data_AF-A0A7K3DR13-F1
#
_entry.id   AF-A0A7K3DR13-F1
#
_cell.length_a   1.000
_cell.length_b   1.000
_cell.length_c   1.000
_cell.angle_alpha   90.00
_cell.angle_beta   90.00
_cell.angle_gamma   90.00
#
_symmetry.space_group_name_H-M   'P 1'
#
loop_
_entity.id
_entity.type
_entity.pdbx_description
1 polymer ?
#
loop_
_entity_poly.entity_id
_entity_poly.type
_entity_poly.pdbx_seq_one_letter_code
_entity_poly.pdbx_strand_id
1 'polypeptide(L)'
;MVAPKFRVLGVPGVRLRDSGVVTIWVTVIAAGAGVAGAGIGIVGTYLSERWRARTTAEQERRATAVRLRDERRDVLVRFFAHAKEVERMAERREAEEDVSYEEALDLTSRLWLLHVEVSLLCGEGVASAVHDFTDRLAVAARHGVDEYVHVYLAGTRNAAIAAARGELGVPELPSGGWAG
;
A
#
# COMPACT_ATOMS: atom_id res chain seq x y z
N MET A 1 -92.81 11.73 56.85
CA MET A 1 -92.49 11.71 55.40
C MET A 1 -91.40 12.74 55.19
N VAL A 2 -90.32 12.35 54.47
CA VAL A 2 -89.08 13.11 54.16
C VAL A 2 -88.05 13.25 55.30
N ALA A 3 -86.82 12.87 54.96
CA ALA A 3 -85.61 12.63 55.76
C ALA A 3 -84.60 13.81 55.61
N PRO A 4 -83.31 13.72 55.99
CA PRO A 4 -82.64 13.04 57.11
C PRO A 4 -81.63 13.94 57.88
N LYS A 5 -81.14 13.41 59.02
CA LYS A 5 -79.75 13.32 59.54
C LYS A 5 -78.70 14.35 59.06
N PHE A 6 -77.79 14.91 59.86
CA PHE A 6 -76.91 14.28 60.85
C PHE A 6 -76.39 15.31 61.86
N ARG A 7 -76.03 14.80 63.04
CA ARG A 7 -75.58 15.50 64.25
C ARG A 7 -74.07 15.30 64.42
N VAL A 8 -73.48 16.18 65.25
CA VAL A 8 -72.22 16.02 66.02
C VAL A 8 -70.95 16.46 65.26
N LEU A 9 -70.35 17.62 65.57
CA LEU A 9 -69.45 17.95 66.71
C LEU A 9 -68.07 17.26 66.63
N GLY A 10 -67.04 18.08 66.44
CA GLY A 10 -66.05 18.25 67.49
C GLY A 10 -64.66 17.60 67.33
N VAL A 11 -63.68 18.49 67.51
CA VAL A 11 -62.44 18.33 68.30
C VAL A 11 -61.17 17.89 67.55
N PRO A 12 -60.02 18.56 67.82
CA PRO A 12 -58.80 18.47 67.04
C PRO A 12 -57.79 17.46 67.61
N GLY A 13 -56.86 17.07 66.76
CA GLY A 13 -55.60 16.41 67.15
C GLY A 13 -55.25 15.26 66.21
N VAL A 14 -54.08 15.32 65.60
CA VAL A 14 -53.02 14.30 65.67
C VAL A 14 -51.80 14.78 64.86
N ARG A 15 -50.63 14.47 65.41
CA ARG A 15 -49.29 14.94 65.08
C ARG A 15 -48.69 14.19 63.87
N LEU A 16 -47.82 14.92 63.15
CA LEU A 16 -46.64 14.51 62.37
C LEU A 16 -46.37 12.99 62.22
N ARG A 17 -46.37 12.47 60.98
CA ARG A 17 -45.44 11.42 60.53
C ARG A 17 -45.44 11.26 58.99
N ASP A 18 -44.23 11.07 58.44
CA ASP A 18 -43.89 10.57 57.09
C ASP A 18 -43.84 11.53 55.89
N SER A 19 -42.98 12.55 55.97
CA SER A 19 -42.37 13.22 54.81
C SER A 19 -41.03 12.57 54.41
N GLY A 20 -41.00 11.23 54.27
CA GLY A 20 -39.77 10.46 54.05
C GLY A 20 -39.75 9.55 52.82
N VAL A 21 -40.86 9.43 52.08
CA VAL A 21 -40.95 8.44 50.99
C VAL A 21 -40.86 9.06 49.59
N VAL A 22 -41.23 10.33 49.41
CA VAL A 22 -41.33 10.93 48.06
C VAL A 22 -39.98 11.46 47.55
N THR A 23 -39.06 11.85 48.43
CA THR A 23 -37.75 12.41 48.03
C THR A 23 -36.72 11.34 47.67
N ILE A 24 -36.92 10.08 48.06
CA ILE A 24 -35.96 8.99 47.82
C ILE A 24 -36.06 8.44 46.40
N TRP A 25 -37.23 8.50 45.76
CA TRP A 25 -37.42 7.92 44.42
C TRP A 25 -36.90 8.79 43.27
N VAL A 26 -36.79 10.12 43.46
CA VAL A 26 -36.27 11.03 42.41
C VAL A 26 -34.73 10.96 42.32
N THR A 27 -34.03 10.73 43.44
CA THR A 27 -32.58 10.62 43.45
C THR A 27 -32.07 9.31 42.86
N VAL A 28 -32.85 8.23 42.92
CA VAL A 28 -32.48 6.94 42.30
C VAL A 28 -32.59 7.01 40.77
N ILE A 29 -33.52 7.79 40.22
CA ILE A 29 -33.64 7.96 38.76
C ILE A 29 -32.57 8.93 38.22
N ALA A 30 -32.20 9.97 38.97
CA ALA A 30 -31.11 10.87 38.60
C ALA A 30 -29.71 10.20 38.72
N ALA A 31 -29.51 9.31 39.70
CA ALA A 31 -28.28 8.52 39.81
C ALA A 31 -28.21 7.38 38.77
N GLY A 32 -29.36 6.81 38.36
CA GLY A 32 -29.44 5.82 37.29
C GLY A 32 -29.13 6.39 35.90
N ALA A 33 -29.48 7.66 35.64
CA ALA A 33 -29.15 8.34 34.39
C ALA A 33 -27.65 8.67 34.24
N GLY A 34 -26.93 8.91 35.35
CA GLY A 34 -25.48 9.15 35.32
C GLY A 34 -24.65 7.89 35.02
N VAL A 35 -25.11 6.72 35.50
CA VAL A 35 -24.38 5.45 35.32
C VAL A 35 -24.70 4.80 33.96
N ALA A 36 -25.90 5.01 33.42
CA ALA A 36 -26.22 4.61 32.04
C ALA A 36 -25.48 5.45 30.98
N GLY A 37 -25.15 6.72 31.27
CA GLY A 37 -24.32 7.56 30.40
C GLY A 37 -22.82 7.26 30.47
N ALA A 38 -22.30 6.88 31.63
CA ALA A 38 -20.86 6.60 31.82
C ALA A 38 -20.43 5.21 31.33
N GLY A 39 -21.36 4.23 31.29
CA GLY A 39 -21.06 2.86 30.85
C GLY A 39 -20.96 2.69 29.32
N ILE A 40 -21.63 3.54 28.54
CA ILE A 40 -21.60 3.48 27.07
C ILE A 40 -20.32 4.12 26.50
N GLY A 41 -19.73 5.08 27.21
CA GLY A 41 -18.51 5.77 26.77
C GLY A 41 -17.27 4.86 26.73
N ILE A 42 -17.05 4.04 27.75
CA ILE A 42 -15.78 3.31 27.92
C ILE A 42 -15.67 2.07 27.02
N VAL A 43 -16.80 1.39 26.74
CA VAL A 43 -16.83 0.28 25.78
C VAL A 43 -16.73 0.79 24.33
N GLY A 44 -17.29 1.97 24.05
CA GLY A 44 -17.15 2.65 22.76
C GLY A 44 -15.70 3.02 22.41
N THR A 45 -14.91 3.47 23.39
CA THR A 45 -13.50 3.85 23.17
C THR A 45 -12.60 2.63 22.91
N TYR A 46 -12.77 1.54 23.67
CA TYR A 46 -11.99 0.31 23.47
C TYR A 46 -12.32 -0.43 22.16
N LEU A 47 -13.59 -0.44 21.73
CA LEU A 47 -13.95 -0.99 20.41
C LEU A 47 -13.45 -0.08 19.27
N SER A 48 -13.51 1.24 19.46
CA SER A 48 -13.02 2.21 18.48
C SER A 48 -11.51 2.16 18.31
N GLU A 49 -10.73 1.95 19.37
CA GLU A 49 -9.28 1.75 19.27
C GLU A 49 -8.91 0.47 18.52
N ARG A 50 -9.65 -0.63 18.73
CA ARG A 50 -9.39 -1.89 18.02
C ARG A 50 -9.80 -1.84 16.55
N TRP A 51 -10.84 -1.08 16.20
CA TRP A 51 -11.22 -0.82 14.82
C TRP A 51 -10.28 0.18 14.13
N ARG A 52 -9.91 1.27 14.82
CA ARG A 52 -8.93 2.24 14.33
C ARG A 52 -7.56 1.61 14.11
N ALA A 53 -7.06 0.80 15.04
CA ALA A 53 -5.80 0.08 14.87
C ALA A 53 -5.83 -0.90 13.68
N ARG A 54 -6.96 -1.56 13.42
CA ARG A 54 -7.12 -2.42 12.25
C ARG A 54 -7.17 -1.63 10.94
N THR A 55 -7.91 -0.52 10.91
CA THR A 55 -7.98 0.34 9.72
C THR A 55 -6.65 1.04 9.46
N THR A 56 -5.91 1.46 10.50
CA THR A 56 -4.59 2.08 10.38
C THR A 56 -3.57 1.05 9.89
N ALA A 57 -3.54 -0.16 10.48
CA ALA A 57 -2.63 -1.21 10.02
C ALA A 57 -2.90 -1.63 8.57
N GLU A 58 -4.16 -1.64 8.15
CA GLU A 58 -4.51 -1.99 6.77
C GLU A 58 -4.24 -0.85 5.79
N GLN A 59 -4.40 0.40 6.20
CA GLN A 59 -3.97 1.58 5.45
C GLN A 59 -2.44 1.64 5.33
N GLU A 60 -1.70 1.35 6.39
CA GLU A 60 -0.22 1.29 6.40
C GLU A 60 0.30 0.17 5.49
N ARG A 61 -0.34 -1.01 5.50
CA ARG A 61 0.01 -2.10 4.58
C ARG A 61 -0.24 -1.73 3.13
N ARG A 62 -1.38 -1.10 2.83
CA ARG A 62 -1.68 -0.60 1.47
C ARG A 62 -0.70 0.49 1.04
N ALA A 63 -0.37 1.43 1.92
CA ALA A 63 0.61 2.48 1.65
C ALA A 63 2.01 1.89 1.39
N THR A 64 2.43 0.90 2.18
CA THR A 64 3.71 0.20 2.01
C THR A 64 3.75 -0.55 0.69
N ALA A 65 2.66 -1.24 0.31
CA ALA A 65 2.57 -1.96 -0.96
C ALA A 65 2.63 -1.01 -2.17
N VAL A 66 1.97 0.15 -2.10
CA VAL A 66 2.06 1.19 -3.14
C VAL A 66 3.49 1.73 -3.23
N ARG A 67 4.12 2.03 -2.09
CA ARG A 67 5.49 2.54 -2.07
C ARG A 67 6.49 1.54 -2.68
N LEU A 68 6.39 0.26 -2.32
CA LEU A 68 7.24 -0.78 -2.90
C LEU A 68 7.01 -0.93 -4.42
N ARG A 69 5.78 -0.79 -4.90
CA ARG A 69 5.49 -0.81 -6.35
C ARG A 69 6.12 0.38 -7.06
N ASP A 70 6.09 1.57 -6.47
CA ASP A 70 6.72 2.76 -7.03
C ASP A 70 8.26 2.65 -7.00
N GLU A 71 8.85 2.13 -5.92
CA GLU A 71 10.29 1.86 -5.83
C GLU A 71 10.75 0.86 -6.90
N ARG A 72 10.00 -0.24 -7.12
CA ARG A 72 10.27 -1.21 -8.20
C ARG A 72 10.19 -0.57 -9.57
N ARG A 73 9.15 0.25 -9.80
CA ARG A 73 8.97 0.97 -11.07
C ARG A 73 10.16 1.89 -11.33
N ASP A 74 10.57 2.67 -10.35
CA ASP A 74 11.68 3.61 -10.48
C ASP A 74 12.98 2.88 -10.85
N VAL A 75 13.29 1.80 -10.13
CA VAL A 75 14.47 0.97 -10.41
C VAL A 75 14.45 0.38 -11.81
N LEU A 76 13.31 -0.14 -12.26
CA LEU A 76 13.18 -0.71 -13.60
C LEU A 76 13.34 0.35 -14.68
N VAL A 77 12.78 1.54 -14.49
CA VAL A 77 12.94 2.66 -15.43
C VAL A 77 14.41 3.09 -15.51
N ARG A 78 15.08 3.25 -14.37
CA ARG A 78 16.51 3.59 -14.33
C ARG A 78 17.37 2.51 -15.00
N PHE A 79 17.08 1.23 -14.72
CA PHE A 79 17.75 0.10 -15.35
C PHE A 79 17.61 0.14 -16.88
N PHE A 80 16.38 0.22 -17.42
CA PHE A 80 16.17 0.19 -18.87
C PHE A 80 16.71 1.44 -19.58
N ALA A 81 16.67 2.61 -18.93
CA ALA A 81 17.30 3.82 -19.47
C ALA A 81 18.81 3.62 -19.62
N HIS A 82 19.46 3.14 -18.56
CA HIS A 82 20.90 2.89 -18.57
C HIS A 82 21.29 1.74 -19.51
N ALA A 83 20.49 0.68 -19.58
CA ALA A 83 20.67 -0.40 -20.55
C ALA A 83 20.63 0.12 -21.99
N LYS A 84 19.76 1.10 -22.31
CA LYS A 84 19.74 1.70 -23.65
C LYS A 84 21.00 2.50 -23.96
N GLU A 85 21.63 3.13 -22.95
CA GLU A 85 22.92 3.80 -23.13
C GLU A 85 24.02 2.79 -23.46
N VAL A 86 24.06 1.66 -22.75
CA VAL A 86 25.01 0.57 -23.05
C VAL A 86 24.74 -0.05 -24.43
N GLU A 87 23.48 -0.21 -24.81
CA GLU A 87 23.11 -0.73 -26.14
C GLU A 87 23.57 0.23 -27.24
N ARG A 88 23.37 1.54 -27.08
CA ARG A 88 23.88 2.55 -28.04
C ARG A 88 25.40 2.51 -28.15
N MET A 89 26.10 2.34 -27.04
CA MET A 89 27.55 2.20 -27.06
C MET A 89 27.98 0.93 -27.80
N ALA A 90 27.27 -0.19 -27.62
CA ALA A 90 27.50 -1.42 -28.38
C ALA A 90 27.20 -1.22 -29.89
N GLU A 91 26.11 -0.54 -30.24
CA GLU A 91 25.76 -0.16 -31.63
C GLU A 91 26.86 0.72 -32.27
N ARG A 92 27.43 1.67 -31.54
CA ARG A 92 28.57 2.49 -32.01
C ARG A 92 29.81 1.63 -32.30
N ARG A 93 30.11 0.69 -31.40
CA ARG A 93 31.22 -0.26 -31.58
C ARG A 93 31.01 -1.17 -32.78
N GLU A 94 29.77 -1.63 -33.00
CA GLU A 94 29.36 -2.38 -34.19
C GLU A 94 29.62 -1.58 -35.48
N ALA A 95 29.37 -0.27 -35.44
CA ALA A 95 29.65 0.66 -36.54
C ALA A 95 31.15 1.05 -36.66
N GLU A 96 32.05 0.34 -35.97
CA GLU A 96 33.50 0.58 -35.93
C GLU A 96 33.87 2.01 -35.43
N GLU A 97 32.98 2.66 -34.68
CA GLU A 97 33.31 3.93 -34.03
C GLU A 97 34.29 3.71 -32.87
N ASP A 98 35.17 4.68 -32.65
CA ASP A 98 36.09 4.65 -31.51
C ASP A 98 35.30 4.85 -30.20
N VAL A 99 35.25 3.80 -29.40
CA VAL A 99 34.64 3.78 -28.07
C VAL A 99 35.75 3.54 -27.06
N SER A 100 35.93 4.50 -26.15
CA SER A 100 36.93 4.39 -25.10
C SER A 100 36.65 3.18 -24.21
N TYR A 101 37.70 2.43 -23.87
CA TYR A 101 37.60 1.36 -22.88
C TYR A 101 37.08 1.86 -21.53
N GLU A 102 37.44 3.08 -21.13
CA GLU A 102 36.99 3.69 -19.87
C GLU A 102 35.49 3.99 -19.90
N GLU A 103 34.97 4.47 -21.04
CA GLU A 103 33.54 4.69 -21.26
C GLU A 103 32.76 3.37 -21.16
N ALA A 104 33.26 2.30 -21.78
CA ALA A 104 32.66 0.98 -21.70
C ALA A 104 32.69 0.38 -20.29
N LEU A 105 33.77 0.61 -19.54
CA LEU A 105 33.89 0.15 -18.17
C LEU A 105 32.91 0.88 -17.24
N ASP A 106 32.79 2.20 -17.34
CA ASP A 106 31.89 3.00 -16.49
C ASP A 106 30.42 2.63 -16.75
N LEU A 107 30.03 2.60 -18.03
CA LEU A 107 28.67 2.26 -18.44
C LEU A 107 28.28 0.84 -18.02
N THR A 108 29.16 -0.15 -18.22
CA THR A 108 28.87 -1.53 -17.79
C THR A 108 28.86 -1.67 -16.27
N SER A 109 29.74 -0.97 -15.54
CA SER A 109 29.76 -1.01 -14.06
C SER A 109 28.47 -0.45 -13.46
N ARG A 110 27.96 0.66 -14.01
CA ARG A 110 26.69 1.26 -13.57
C ARG A 110 25.49 0.39 -13.93
N LEU A 111 25.53 -0.31 -15.07
CA LEU A 111 24.52 -1.31 -15.42
C LEU A 111 24.46 -2.43 -14.38
N TRP A 112 25.61 -2.95 -13.95
CA TRP A 112 25.71 -3.98 -12.93
C TRP A 112 25.17 -3.53 -11.57
N LEU A 113 25.39 -2.28 -11.19
CA LEU A 113 24.82 -1.71 -9.97
C LEU A 113 23.28 -1.69 -10.03
N LEU A 114 22.71 -1.23 -11.14
CA LEU A 114 21.25 -1.21 -11.32
C LEU A 114 20.65 -2.62 -11.37
N HIS A 115 21.36 -3.58 -11.96
CA HIS A 115 20.97 -5.00 -11.91
C HIS A 115 20.88 -5.52 -10.46
N VAL A 116 21.80 -5.13 -9.57
CA VAL A 116 21.71 -5.48 -8.14
C VAL A 116 20.49 -4.83 -7.50
N GLU A 117 20.21 -3.55 -7.79
CA GLU A 117 19.00 -2.88 -7.27
C GLU A 117 17.72 -3.58 -7.73
N VAL A 118 17.63 -4.01 -8.99
CA VAL A 118 16.51 -4.83 -9.50
C VAL A 118 16.39 -6.13 -8.73
N SER A 119 17.49 -6.83 -8.51
CA SER A 119 17.51 -8.13 -7.81
C SER A 119 17.07 -8.01 -6.34
N LEU A 120 17.30 -6.86 -5.70
CA LEU A 120 16.88 -6.60 -4.32
C LEU A 120 15.41 -6.24 -4.18
N LEU A 121 14.83 -5.56 -5.19
CA LEU A 121 13.49 -4.96 -5.07
C LEU A 121 12.41 -5.73 -5.83
N CYS A 122 12.74 -6.43 -6.92
CA CYS A 122 11.80 -7.10 -7.81
C CYS A 122 11.68 -8.61 -7.51
N GLY A 123 10.66 -9.26 -8.07
CA GLY A 123 10.52 -10.71 -7.99
C GLY A 123 11.60 -11.46 -8.78
N GLU A 124 11.81 -12.73 -8.43
CA GLU A 124 12.83 -13.62 -9.01
C GLU A 124 12.74 -13.71 -10.54
N GLY A 125 11.53 -13.75 -11.11
CA GLY A 125 11.34 -13.79 -12.56
C GLY A 125 11.87 -12.54 -13.28
N VAL A 126 11.72 -11.37 -12.68
CA VAL A 126 12.30 -10.13 -13.23
C VAL A 126 13.81 -10.12 -13.05
N ALA A 127 14.29 -10.47 -11.86
CA ALA A 127 15.72 -10.51 -11.56
C ALA A 127 16.48 -11.43 -12.54
N SER A 128 15.96 -12.63 -12.79
CA SER A 128 16.54 -13.57 -13.76
C SER A 128 16.54 -13.03 -15.18
N ALA A 129 15.43 -12.46 -15.65
CA ALA A 129 15.35 -11.94 -17.02
C ALA A 129 16.25 -10.71 -17.23
N VAL A 130 16.37 -9.85 -16.21
CA VAL A 130 17.28 -8.69 -16.20
C VAL A 130 18.73 -9.13 -16.13
N HIS A 131 19.04 -10.20 -15.39
CA HIS A 131 20.37 -10.81 -15.37
C HIS A 131 20.79 -11.29 -16.76
N ASP A 132 19.97 -12.11 -17.42
CA ASP A 132 20.25 -12.64 -18.76
C ASP A 132 20.45 -11.51 -19.79
N PHE A 133 19.65 -10.45 -19.68
CA PHE A 133 19.78 -9.27 -20.53
C PHE A 133 21.06 -8.49 -20.24
N THR A 134 21.40 -8.29 -18.96
CA THR A 134 22.62 -7.59 -18.52
C THR A 134 23.87 -8.32 -19.01
N ASP A 135 23.90 -9.65 -18.88
CA ASP A 135 25.01 -10.49 -19.32
C ASP A 135 25.25 -10.36 -20.82
N ARG A 136 24.21 -10.53 -21.63
CA ARG A 136 24.32 -10.37 -23.10
C ARG A 136 24.73 -8.96 -23.48
N LEU A 137 24.16 -7.95 -22.83
CA LEU A 137 24.48 -6.55 -23.12
C LEU A 137 25.93 -6.22 -22.76
N ALA A 138 26.44 -6.74 -21.64
CA ALA A 138 27.84 -6.59 -21.26
C ALA A 138 28.80 -7.29 -22.23
N VAL A 139 28.42 -8.47 -22.74
CA VAL A 139 29.19 -9.16 -23.79
C VAL A 139 29.26 -8.32 -25.06
N ALA A 140 28.11 -7.86 -25.57
CA ALA A 140 28.06 -7.01 -26.76
C ALA A 140 28.85 -5.71 -26.59
N ALA A 141 28.75 -5.08 -25.42
CA ALA A 141 29.49 -3.86 -25.07
C ALA A 141 31.01 -4.05 -25.06
N ARG A 142 31.51 -5.15 -24.48
CA ARG A 142 32.95 -5.35 -24.22
C ARG A 142 33.67 -6.06 -25.37
N HIS A 143 33.01 -7.04 -25.97
CA HIS A 143 33.63 -7.95 -26.94
C HIS A 143 33.16 -7.71 -28.37
N GLY A 144 32.05 -6.97 -28.55
CA GLY A 144 31.36 -6.95 -29.83
C GLY A 144 30.61 -8.27 -30.09
N VAL A 145 29.85 -8.29 -31.17
CA VAL A 145 29.06 -9.45 -31.63
C VAL A 145 29.11 -9.53 -33.15
N ASP A 146 28.98 -10.74 -33.70
CA ASP A 146 29.05 -11.00 -35.15
C ASP A 146 27.74 -10.70 -35.91
N GLU A 147 26.69 -10.34 -35.18
CA GLU A 147 25.37 -9.96 -35.71
C GLU A 147 24.99 -8.56 -35.22
N TYR A 148 23.97 -7.95 -35.84
CA TYR A 148 23.45 -6.67 -35.39
C TYR A 148 23.06 -6.70 -33.91
N VAL A 149 23.54 -5.73 -33.11
CA VAL A 149 23.34 -5.67 -31.65
C VAL A 149 21.85 -5.77 -31.29
N HIS A 150 20.99 -5.09 -32.04
CA HIS A 150 19.55 -5.10 -31.80
C HIS A 150 18.89 -6.47 -32.00
N VAL A 151 19.46 -7.34 -32.87
CA VAL A 151 19.01 -8.71 -33.12
C VAL A 151 19.52 -9.63 -32.01
N TYR A 152 20.82 -9.56 -31.71
CA TYR A 152 21.46 -10.32 -30.64
C TYR A 152 20.75 -10.19 -29.28
N LEU A 153 20.34 -8.95 -28.96
CA LEU A 153 19.68 -8.60 -27.71
C LEU A 153 18.17 -8.79 -27.72
N ALA A 154 17.53 -8.97 -28.88
CA ALA A 154 16.06 -8.93 -28.99
C ALA A 154 15.37 -9.91 -28.05
N GLY A 155 15.87 -11.15 -27.97
CA GLY A 155 15.28 -12.19 -27.13
C GLY A 155 15.30 -11.84 -25.64
N THR A 156 16.47 -11.50 -25.10
CA THR A 156 16.63 -11.19 -23.67
C THR A 156 16.00 -9.85 -23.30
N ARG A 157 16.08 -8.84 -24.18
CA ARG A 157 15.38 -7.55 -24.00
C ARG A 157 13.88 -7.75 -23.90
N ASN A 158 13.28 -8.51 -24.81
CA ASN A 158 11.84 -8.76 -24.82
C ASN A 158 11.40 -9.56 -23.58
N ALA A 159 12.19 -10.55 -23.15
CA ALA A 159 11.94 -11.30 -21.93
C ALA A 159 11.99 -10.40 -20.68
N ALA A 160 13.00 -9.54 -20.57
CA ALA A 160 13.13 -8.59 -19.46
C ALA A 160 11.96 -7.59 -19.43
N ILE A 161 11.56 -7.05 -20.58
CA ILE A 161 10.40 -6.14 -20.67
C ILE A 161 9.11 -6.86 -20.29
N ALA A 162 8.90 -8.09 -20.78
CA ALA A 162 7.72 -8.88 -20.44
C ALA A 162 7.64 -9.16 -18.93
N ALA A 163 8.75 -9.58 -18.31
CA ALA A 163 8.83 -9.81 -16.88
C ALA A 163 8.55 -8.52 -16.08
N ALA A 164 9.17 -7.40 -16.48
CA ALA A 164 8.95 -6.10 -15.84
C ALA A 164 7.48 -5.63 -15.93
N ARG A 165 6.81 -5.87 -17.06
CA ARG A 165 5.37 -5.58 -17.20
C ARG A 165 4.53 -6.42 -16.25
N GLY A 166 4.85 -7.71 -16.12
CA GLY A 166 4.21 -8.62 -15.17
C GLY A 166 4.34 -8.13 -13.72
N GLU A 167 5.56 -7.76 -13.31
CA GLU A 167 5.84 -7.21 -11.98
C GLU A 167 5.08 -5.91 -11.70
N LEU A 168 4.99 -5.04 -12.70
CA LEU A 168 4.27 -3.78 -12.59
C LEU A 168 2.76 -3.92 -12.77
N GLY A 169 2.24 -5.13 -13.02
CA GLY A 169 0.82 -5.38 -13.27
C GLY A 169 0.27 -4.60 -14.46
N VAL A 170 1.10 -4.35 -15.47
CA VAL A 170 0.69 -3.68 -16.72
C VAL A 170 0.04 -4.73 -17.61
N PRO A 171 -1.23 -4.55 -18.04
CA PRO A 171 -1.91 -5.53 -18.87
C PRO A 171 -1.15 -5.76 -20.18
N GLU A 172 -1.11 -7.00 -20.67
CA GLU A 172 -0.53 -7.31 -21.97
C GLU A 172 -1.27 -6.54 -23.07
N LEU A 173 -0.52 -5.89 -23.96
CA LEU A 173 -1.12 -5.29 -25.14
C LEU A 173 -1.57 -6.43 -26.06
N PRO A 174 -2.80 -6.39 -26.60
CA PRO A 174 -3.25 -7.41 -27.54
C PRO A 174 -2.30 -7.46 -28.73
N SER A 175 -1.72 -8.63 -28.99
CA SER A 175 -0.68 -8.90 -29.97
C SER A 175 -1.13 -8.84 -31.44
N GLY A 176 -2.23 -8.13 -31.75
CA GLY A 176 -2.92 -8.21 -33.06
C GLY A 176 -3.44 -6.90 -33.65
N GLY A 177 -2.98 -5.72 -33.20
CA GLY A 177 -3.55 -4.43 -33.61
C GLY A 177 -2.92 -3.71 -34.80
N TRP A 178 -1.81 -4.20 -35.37
CA TRP A 178 -1.06 -3.51 -36.44
C TRP A 178 -1.10 -4.25 -37.78
N ALA A 179 -2.28 -4.74 -38.16
CA ALA A 179 -2.56 -5.15 -39.53
C ALA A 179 -3.67 -4.24 -40.06
N GLY A 180 -3.28 -3.12 -40.65
CA GLY A 180 -4.13 -2.15 -41.33
C GLY A 180 -3.31 -1.36 -42.34
#